data_AF-A0A8S9YJD2-F1
#
_entry.id   AF-A0A8S9YJD2-F1
#
_cell.length_a   1.000
_cell.length_b   1.000
_cell.length_c   1.000
_cell.angle_alpha   90.00
_cell.angle_beta   90.00
_cell.angle_gamma   90.00
#
_symmetry.space_group_name_H-M   'P 1'
#
loop_
_entity.id
_entity.type
_entity.pdbx_description
1 polymer ?
#
loop_
_entity_poly.entity_id
_entity_poly.type
_entity_poly.pdbx_seq_one_letter_code
_entity_poly.pdbx_strand_id
1 'polypeptide(L)'
;MTALRNSSMLKRLLLNMNITVLSGSNHLFWIGQAFASSDSLSICPEDKCVPGPDRPSSWWPHLPLCPGRRVVRMFPIRSRNRSRIVLVREGCTNRPFFTIQVRSNLCETKAQGIEQVGSWDPFPNKDYGEQLIALNLKRIAYWLGRGAEPSTRVAELLGLAGFLPVHPRSYLAAHRTRLATEAYLRRQHDEQRTEGETAESDAVAEVNESESDITKRPDSVWRRGKEPPWWWYIGLP
;
A
#
# COMPACT_ATOMS: atom_id res chain seq x y z
N MET A 1 29.89 14.42 -30.19
CA MET A 1 29.86 13.34 -31.19
C MET A 1 30.29 12.05 -30.51
N THR A 2 29.45 11.00 -30.63
CA THR A 2 29.74 9.53 -30.58
C THR A 2 30.65 8.98 -29.46
N ALA A 3 30.17 8.26 -28.44
CA ALA A 3 29.47 6.95 -28.39
C ALA A 3 30.38 5.71 -28.53
N LEU A 4 29.96 4.65 -27.80
CA LEU A 4 30.28 3.21 -27.93
C LEU A 4 31.48 2.74 -27.08
N ARG A 5 31.34 1.94 -26.01
CA ARG A 5 30.75 0.57 -25.84
C ARG A 5 31.32 -0.49 -26.78
N ASN A 6 31.46 -1.69 -26.21
CA ASN A 6 31.53 -3.01 -26.86
C ASN A 6 32.92 -3.39 -27.40
N SER A 7 33.33 -4.65 -27.51
CA SER A 7 32.74 -5.97 -27.22
C SER A 7 33.81 -7.00 -27.61
N SER A 8 33.79 -8.15 -26.93
CA SER A 8 34.09 -9.52 -27.37
C SER A 8 35.15 -9.85 -28.46
N MET A 9 35.62 -11.10 -28.32
CA MET A 9 36.23 -11.98 -29.31
C MET A 9 37.75 -11.96 -29.41
N LEU A 10 38.34 -13.12 -29.10
CA LEU A 10 39.27 -13.89 -29.95
C LEU A 10 39.77 -15.10 -29.13
N LYS A 11 39.10 -16.26 -29.24
CA LYS A 11 39.47 -17.43 -30.08
C LYS A 11 40.68 -18.25 -29.60
N ARG A 12 40.44 -19.57 -29.55
CA ARG A 12 41.30 -20.71 -29.95
C ARG A 12 42.21 -21.40 -28.91
N LEU A 13 41.89 -22.67 -28.62
CA LEU A 13 42.60 -23.92 -29.00
C LEU A 13 42.04 -25.07 -28.10
N LEU A 14 41.26 -26.04 -28.59
CA LEU A 14 41.68 -27.37 -29.14
C LEU A 14 42.70 -28.07 -28.21
N LEU A 15 42.62 -29.33 -27.77
CA LEU A 15 41.88 -30.56 -28.10
C LEU A 15 42.11 -31.55 -26.93
N ASN A 16 41.24 -32.56 -26.79
CA ASN A 16 41.52 -33.98 -26.42
C ASN A 16 40.18 -34.62 -25.99
N MET A 17 39.39 -35.15 -26.91
CA MET A 17 39.41 -36.55 -27.39
C MET A 17 39.22 -37.58 -26.26
N ASN A 18 38.02 -38.17 -26.19
CA ASN A 18 37.88 -39.62 -26.06
C ASN A 18 36.50 -40.07 -26.59
N ILE A 19 36.57 -40.85 -27.66
CA ILE A 19 35.48 -41.55 -28.34
C ILE A 19 35.45 -42.96 -27.76
N THR A 20 34.26 -43.45 -27.40
CA THR A 20 33.99 -44.89 -27.40
C THR A 20 32.60 -45.09 -27.99
N VAL A 21 32.58 -45.65 -29.20
CA VAL A 21 31.39 -46.13 -29.92
C VAL A 21 31.28 -47.62 -29.67
N LEU A 22 30.10 -48.11 -29.33
CA LEU A 22 29.72 -49.50 -29.55
C LEU A 22 28.37 -49.53 -30.24
N SER A 23 28.45 -50.03 -31.47
CA SER A 23 27.40 -50.27 -32.46
C SER A 23 26.49 -51.42 -32.07
N GLY A 24 25.24 -51.39 -32.54
CA GLY A 24 24.35 -52.55 -32.50
C GLY A 24 22.94 -52.22 -33.00
N SER A 25 22.74 -52.33 -34.32
CA SER A 25 21.50 -52.03 -35.04
C SER A 25 20.58 -53.25 -35.25
N ASN A 26 19.27 -52.96 -35.37
CA ASN A 26 18.23 -53.56 -36.24
C ASN A 26 17.62 -54.95 -35.96
N HIS A 27 16.28 -54.98 -35.77
CA HIS A 27 15.23 -55.55 -36.67
C HIS A 27 13.89 -55.63 -35.88
N LEU A 28 12.83 -54.89 -36.25
CA LEU A 28 11.74 -55.17 -37.21
C LEU A 28 10.64 -56.15 -36.74
N PHE A 29 9.41 -55.62 -36.79
CA PHE A 29 8.07 -56.22 -36.93
C PHE A 29 7.57 -57.24 -35.88
N TRP A 30 6.36 -56.98 -35.35
CA TRP A 30 5.20 -57.83 -35.63
C TRP A 30 3.88 -57.05 -35.43
N ILE A 31 2.97 -57.29 -36.37
CA ILE A 31 1.59 -56.77 -36.46
C ILE A 31 0.70 -57.63 -35.54
N GLY A 32 -0.30 -57.02 -34.91
CA GLY A 32 -1.30 -57.75 -34.14
C GLY A 32 -2.47 -56.85 -33.72
N GLN A 33 -3.45 -56.73 -34.61
CA GLN A 33 -4.75 -56.12 -34.38
C GLN A 33 -5.72 -57.24 -34.00
N ALA A 34 -6.42 -57.14 -32.86
CA ALA A 34 -7.68 -57.85 -32.63
C ALA A 34 -8.38 -57.47 -31.32
N PHE A 35 -9.67 -57.17 -31.50
CA PHE A 35 -10.80 -57.49 -30.64
C PHE A 35 -11.20 -56.59 -29.47
N ALA A 36 -12.40 -56.04 -29.65
CA ALA A 36 -13.24 -55.42 -28.65
C ALA A 36 -13.71 -56.42 -27.59
N SER A 37 -13.85 -55.96 -26.36
CA SER A 37 -14.88 -56.46 -25.44
C SER A 37 -15.33 -55.32 -24.54
N SER A 38 -16.65 -55.14 -24.52
CA SER A 38 -17.42 -54.30 -23.61
C SER A 38 -17.30 -54.74 -22.15
N ASP A 39 -17.82 -53.87 -21.28
CA ASP A 39 -18.28 -54.16 -19.92
C ASP A 39 -17.22 -54.17 -18.81
N SER A 40 -17.19 -53.10 -18.03
CA SER A 40 -17.89 -53.09 -16.73
C SER A 40 -17.49 -51.86 -15.89
N LEU A 41 -18.50 -51.05 -15.58
CA LEU A 41 -18.48 -50.13 -14.45
C LEU A 41 -18.18 -50.95 -13.19
N SER A 42 -17.03 -50.72 -12.55
CA SER A 42 -16.75 -51.25 -11.22
C SER A 42 -16.36 -50.12 -10.26
N ILE A 43 -17.24 -49.97 -9.28
CA ILE A 43 -17.12 -49.20 -8.05
C ILE A 43 -15.72 -49.39 -7.45
N CYS A 44 -14.98 -48.29 -7.26
CA CYS A 44 -13.78 -48.29 -6.43
C CYS A 44 -14.21 -48.30 -4.95
N PRO A 45 -13.75 -49.24 -4.12
CA PRO A 45 -14.04 -49.26 -2.69
C PRO A 45 -13.23 -48.17 -1.97
N GLU A 46 -13.90 -47.49 -1.03
CA GLU A 46 -13.28 -46.57 -0.08
C GLU A 46 -12.24 -47.30 0.79
N ASP A 47 -11.29 -46.53 1.32
CA ASP A 47 -10.31 -46.87 2.37
C ASP A 47 -9.05 -47.65 1.98
N LYS A 48 -8.06 -46.93 1.43
CA LYS A 48 -6.64 -47.14 1.78
C LYS A 48 -5.89 -45.81 1.86
N CYS A 49 -5.80 -45.25 3.07
CA CYS A 49 -4.81 -44.23 3.41
C CYS A 49 -3.41 -44.88 3.43
N VAL A 50 -2.50 -44.44 2.55
CA VAL A 50 -1.06 -44.71 2.69
C VAL A 50 -0.37 -43.39 3.04
N PRO A 51 0.28 -43.26 4.22
CA PRO A 51 1.00 -42.05 4.56
C PRO A 51 2.29 -41.99 3.73
N GLY A 52 2.34 -41.07 2.77
CA GLY A 52 3.53 -40.72 2.01
C GLY A 52 4.36 -39.62 2.68
N PRO A 53 5.63 -39.49 2.27
CA PRO A 53 6.75 -39.05 3.11
C PRO A 53 6.65 -37.60 3.59
N ASP A 54 6.97 -37.42 4.86
CA ASP A 54 7.11 -36.15 5.57
C ASP A 54 8.07 -35.19 4.85
N ARG A 55 7.51 -34.35 3.97
CA ARG A 55 7.86 -32.95 3.63
C ARG A 55 7.35 -32.61 2.23
N PRO A 56 6.30 -31.79 2.06
CA PRO A 56 5.98 -31.24 0.75
C PRO A 56 7.05 -30.19 0.40
N SER A 57 7.86 -30.51 -0.61
CA SER A 57 8.74 -29.57 -1.31
C SER A 57 7.94 -28.34 -1.78
N SER A 58 8.30 -27.16 -1.33
CA SER A 58 7.73 -25.88 -1.79
C SER A 58 8.15 -25.49 -3.21
N TRP A 59 8.73 -26.43 -3.98
CA TRP A 59 9.37 -26.20 -5.28
C TRP A 59 8.71 -26.93 -6.45
N TRP A 60 7.71 -27.78 -6.20
CA TRP A 60 6.95 -28.41 -7.28
C TRP A 60 5.49 -27.91 -7.26
N PRO A 61 4.96 -27.41 -8.40
CA PRO A 61 3.53 -27.23 -8.52
C PRO A 61 2.88 -28.62 -8.43
N HIS A 62 2.03 -28.79 -7.42
CA HIS A 62 1.27 -30.02 -7.21
C HIS A 62 0.43 -30.28 -8.46
N LEU A 63 0.66 -31.42 -9.12
CA LEU A 63 -0.22 -31.91 -10.19
C LEU A 63 -1.66 -31.94 -9.63
N PRO A 64 -2.66 -31.51 -10.42
CA PRO A 64 -4.04 -31.52 -9.97
C PRO A 64 -4.46 -32.96 -9.62
N LEU A 65 -4.97 -33.15 -8.40
CA LEU A 65 -5.44 -34.44 -7.87
C LEU A 65 -6.58 -35.07 -8.70
N CYS A 66 -7.18 -34.31 -9.62
CA CYS A 66 -8.23 -34.77 -10.53
C CYS A 66 -7.83 -34.47 -11.99
N PRO A 67 -7.44 -35.48 -12.79
CA PRO A 67 -7.27 -35.28 -14.23
C PRO A 67 -8.61 -34.86 -14.86
N GLY A 68 -8.63 -33.73 -15.56
CA GLY A 68 -9.82 -33.23 -16.27
C GLY A 68 -10.43 -31.92 -15.74
N ARG A 69 -10.07 -31.46 -14.52
CA ARG A 69 -10.46 -30.12 -14.06
C ARG A 69 -9.35 -29.11 -14.35
N ARG A 70 -9.66 -28.09 -15.16
CA ARG A 70 -8.76 -26.94 -15.40
C ARG A 70 -8.67 -26.13 -14.11
N VAL A 71 -7.46 -25.95 -13.56
CA VAL A 71 -7.24 -25.05 -12.43
C VAL A 71 -7.44 -23.62 -12.92
N VAL A 72 -8.58 -23.01 -12.61
CA VAL A 72 -8.91 -21.63 -13.03
C VAL A 72 -8.18 -20.60 -12.16
N ARG A 73 -7.93 -20.92 -10.89
CA ARG A 73 -7.24 -20.03 -9.95
C ARG A 73 -6.67 -20.83 -8.78
N MET A 74 -5.40 -20.63 -8.47
CA MET A 74 -4.81 -21.11 -7.22
C MET A 74 -4.98 -20.02 -6.17
N PHE A 75 -5.61 -20.34 -5.04
CA PHE A 75 -5.53 -19.51 -3.85
C PHE A 75 -4.28 -19.95 -3.06
N PRO A 76 -3.38 -19.03 -2.66
CA PRO A 76 -2.33 -19.40 -1.73
C PRO A 76 -3.01 -19.93 -0.45
N ILE A 77 -2.51 -21.06 0.08
CA ILE A 77 -2.99 -21.62 1.34
C ILE A 77 -2.97 -20.48 2.37
N ARG A 78 -4.15 -20.09 2.86
CA ARG A 78 -4.26 -19.04 3.87
C ARG A 78 -3.37 -19.44 5.04
N SER A 79 -2.47 -18.54 5.43
CA SER A 79 -1.42 -18.80 6.40
C SER A 79 -1.96 -19.54 7.62
N ARG A 80 -1.20 -20.53 8.10
CA ARG A 80 -1.36 -21.19 9.41
C ARG A 80 -1.79 -20.19 10.50
N ASN A 81 -2.49 -20.67 11.53
CA ASN A 81 -2.75 -19.90 12.75
C ASN A 81 -1.45 -19.25 13.24
N ARG A 82 -1.36 -17.93 13.17
CA ARG A 82 -0.22 -17.13 13.66
C ARG A 82 -0.73 -16.18 14.72
N SER A 83 -0.01 -16.11 15.83
CA SER A 83 -0.26 -15.11 16.87
C SER A 83 0.10 -13.73 16.33
N ARG A 84 -0.76 -12.74 16.60
CA ARG A 84 -0.57 -11.34 16.23
C ARG A 84 -0.92 -10.48 17.44
N ILE A 85 -0.17 -9.40 17.63
CA ILE A 85 -0.47 -8.39 18.65
C ILE A 85 -1.30 -7.29 17.99
N VAL A 86 -2.56 -7.17 18.40
CA VAL A 86 -3.57 -6.36 17.72
C VAL A 86 -4.30 -5.45 18.70
N LEU A 87 -4.87 -4.36 18.17
CA LEU A 87 -5.82 -3.52 18.89
C LEU A 87 -7.22 -4.08 18.69
N VAL A 88 -7.91 -4.35 19.78
CA VAL A 88 -9.33 -4.68 19.78
C VAL A 88 -10.09 -3.42 20.18
N ARG A 89 -11.06 -3.03 19.35
CA ARG A 89 -11.90 -1.86 19.63
C ARG A 89 -13.00 -2.25 20.62
N GLU A 90 -12.98 -1.60 21.76
CA GLU A 90 -13.98 -1.61 22.81
C GLU A 90 -14.57 -0.21 22.99
N GLY A 91 -15.51 -0.06 23.93
CA GLY A 91 -16.17 1.22 24.23
C GLY A 91 -17.43 1.49 23.43
N CYS A 92 -17.92 2.73 23.52
CA CYS A 92 -19.20 3.15 22.97
C CYS A 92 -19.04 3.81 21.59
N THR A 93 -20.17 4.09 20.93
CA THR A 93 -20.20 4.98 19.76
C THR A 93 -19.61 6.34 20.13
N ASN A 94 -18.77 6.90 19.25
CA ASN A 94 -18.04 8.17 19.45
C ASN A 94 -17.06 8.21 20.65
N ARG A 95 -16.90 7.12 21.41
CA ARG A 95 -15.87 6.96 22.43
C ARG A 95 -15.17 5.60 22.27
N PRO A 96 -14.31 5.44 21.25
CA PRO A 96 -13.46 4.26 21.10
C PRO A 96 -12.47 4.14 22.26
N PHE A 97 -12.32 2.92 22.77
CA PHE A 97 -11.26 2.49 23.68
C PHE A 97 -10.59 1.27 23.05
N PHE A 98 -9.27 1.13 23.16
CA PHE A 98 -8.57 0.00 22.55
C PHE A 98 -7.86 -0.84 23.60
N THR A 99 -8.08 -2.15 23.57
CA THR A 99 -7.29 -3.10 24.34
C THR A 99 -6.24 -3.74 23.42
N ILE A 100 -5.00 -3.84 23.91
CA ILE A 100 -3.91 -4.50 23.19
C ILE A 100 -3.96 -5.97 23.57
N GLN A 101 -4.30 -6.82 22.60
CA GLN A 101 -4.50 -8.24 22.83
C GLN A 101 -3.68 -9.08 21.85
N VAL A 102 -3.27 -10.26 22.30
CA VAL A 102 -2.63 -11.28 21.46
C VAL A 102 -3.70 -12.22 20.94
N ARG A 103 -3.80 -12.36 19.62
CA ARG A 103 -4.89 -13.10 18.95
C ARG A 103 -4.35 -13.94 17.81
N SER A 104 -5.08 -14.98 17.42
CA SER A 104 -4.81 -15.64 16.15
C SER A 104 -5.26 -14.72 15.00
N ASN A 105 -4.54 -14.75 13.88
CA ASN A 105 -4.91 -14.07 12.65
C ASN A 105 -6.30 -14.46 12.11
N LEU A 106 -6.81 -15.64 12.43
CA LEU A 106 -8.12 -16.12 11.99
C LEU A 106 -9.27 -15.73 12.94
N CYS A 107 -8.97 -15.18 14.11
CA CYS A 107 -10.00 -14.80 15.08
C CYS A 107 -10.88 -13.65 14.55
N GLU A 108 -12.16 -13.66 14.94
CA GLU A 108 -13.08 -12.56 14.66
C GLU A 108 -12.58 -11.25 15.28
N THR A 109 -12.78 -10.14 14.56
CA THR A 109 -12.25 -8.82 14.91
C THR A 109 -12.62 -8.37 16.34
N LYS A 110 -13.82 -8.69 16.82
CA LYS A 110 -14.32 -8.25 18.14
C LYS A 110 -14.30 -9.31 19.24
N ALA A 111 -13.97 -10.57 18.93
CA ALA A 111 -13.90 -11.60 19.96
C ALA A 111 -12.78 -11.31 20.98
N GLN A 112 -12.78 -12.01 22.11
CA GLN A 112 -11.68 -11.91 23.06
C GLN A 112 -10.42 -12.59 22.50
N GLY A 113 -9.25 -12.06 22.84
CA GLY A 113 -7.95 -12.62 22.53
C GLY A 113 -7.51 -13.74 23.47
N ILE A 114 -6.34 -14.31 23.18
CA ILE A 114 -5.68 -15.31 24.03
C ILE A 114 -5.26 -14.66 25.36
N GLU A 115 -4.72 -13.44 25.27
CA GLU A 115 -4.25 -12.67 26.41
C GLU A 115 -4.37 -11.17 26.13
N GLN A 116 -4.78 -10.41 27.14
CA GLN A 116 -4.73 -8.94 27.12
C GLN A 116 -3.41 -8.48 27.73
N VAL A 117 -2.66 -7.68 26.96
CA VAL A 117 -1.29 -7.28 27.30
C VAL A 117 -1.20 -5.77 27.59
N GLY A 118 -2.23 -5.00 27.23
CA GLY A 118 -2.26 -3.58 27.48
C GLY A 118 -3.58 -2.91 27.10
N SER A 119 -3.59 -1.58 27.18
CA SER A 119 -4.70 -0.72 26.78
C SER A 119 -4.20 0.61 26.23
N TRP A 120 -5.05 1.26 25.44
CA TRP A 120 -4.78 2.55 24.82
C TRP A 120 -6.07 3.37 24.73
N ASP A 121 -6.06 4.58 25.32
CA ASP A 121 -7.09 5.59 25.11
C ASP A 121 -6.58 6.61 24.06
N PRO A 122 -7.24 6.74 22.89
CA PRO A 122 -6.88 7.75 21.90
C PRO A 122 -7.30 9.16 22.33
N PHE A 123 -8.26 9.31 23.25
CA PHE A 123 -8.67 10.62 23.73
C PHE A 123 -7.70 11.13 24.79
N PRO A 124 -7.29 12.40 24.70
CA PRO A 124 -6.50 13.00 25.76
C PRO A 124 -7.34 13.18 27.02
N ASN A 125 -6.69 13.05 28.18
CA ASN A 125 -7.28 13.37 29.47
C ASN A 125 -7.64 14.86 29.54
N LYS A 126 -8.70 15.20 30.27
CA LYS A 126 -9.15 16.59 30.42
C LYS A 126 -8.15 17.45 31.20
N ASP A 127 -7.55 16.86 32.24
CA ASP A 127 -6.72 17.62 33.19
C ASP A 127 -5.32 17.90 32.63
N TYR A 128 -4.71 16.91 31.97
CA TYR A 128 -3.31 16.97 31.52
C TYR A 128 -3.12 16.95 30.00
N GLY A 129 -4.18 16.69 29.22
CA GLY A 129 -4.07 16.63 27.74
C GLY A 129 -3.28 15.44 27.20
N GLU A 130 -2.97 14.44 28.02
CA GLU A 130 -2.15 13.28 27.66
C GLU A 130 -2.99 12.09 27.18
N GLN A 131 -2.42 11.30 26.26
CA GLN A 131 -3.00 10.03 25.83
C GLN A 131 -2.42 8.88 26.66
N LEU A 132 -3.28 8.10 27.30
CA LEU A 132 -2.85 7.02 28.19
C LEU A 132 -2.63 5.71 27.42
N ILE A 133 -1.49 5.08 27.66
CA ILE A 133 -1.13 3.78 27.11
C ILE A 133 -0.55 2.91 28.24
N ALA A 134 -1.18 1.77 28.51
CA ALA A 134 -0.66 0.77 29.44
C ALA A 134 -0.06 -0.41 28.66
N LEU A 135 1.21 -0.74 28.91
CA LEU A 135 1.92 -1.82 28.22
C LEU A 135 2.59 -2.77 29.22
N ASN A 136 2.25 -4.06 29.17
CA ASN A 136 3.01 -5.09 29.88
C ASN A 136 4.20 -5.56 29.03
N LEU A 137 5.31 -4.85 29.13
CA LEU A 137 6.51 -5.11 28.32
C LEU A 137 7.04 -6.54 28.43
N LYS A 138 6.97 -7.16 29.62
CA LYS A 138 7.44 -8.54 29.84
C LYS A 138 6.67 -9.54 28.98
N ARG A 139 5.34 -9.40 28.93
CA ARG A 139 4.47 -10.27 28.14
C ARG A 139 4.57 -9.98 26.64
N ILE A 140 4.72 -8.71 26.25
CA ILE A 140 4.98 -8.35 24.84
C ILE A 140 6.28 -9.01 24.35
N ALA A 141 7.36 -8.91 25.12
CA ALA A 141 8.64 -9.52 24.78
C ALA A 141 8.52 -11.05 24.60
N TYR A 142 7.80 -11.73 25.50
CA TYR A 142 7.54 -13.17 25.39
C TYR A 142 6.83 -13.53 24.06
N TRP A 143 5.78 -12.79 23.70
CA TRP A 143 5.02 -13.07 22.48
C TRP A 143 5.79 -12.73 21.21
N LEU A 144 6.57 -11.66 21.22
CA LEU A 144 7.51 -11.35 20.12
C LEU A 144 8.54 -12.48 19.95
N GLY A 145 9.07 -13.03 21.05
CA GLY A 145 9.97 -14.19 21.03
C GLY A 145 9.32 -15.47 20.48
N ARG A 146 8.00 -15.62 20.65
CA ARG A 146 7.21 -16.69 20.01
C ARG A 146 6.87 -16.43 18.54
N GLY A 147 7.33 -15.33 17.97
CA GLY A 147 7.07 -14.95 16.58
C GLY A 147 5.71 -14.26 16.37
N ALA A 148 5.14 -13.63 17.41
CA ALA A 148 3.94 -12.83 17.23
C ALA A 148 4.26 -11.52 16.50
N GLU A 149 3.60 -11.26 15.38
CA GLU A 149 3.79 -10.01 14.63
C GLU A 149 2.93 -8.89 15.25
N PRO A 150 3.47 -7.70 15.55
CA PRO A 150 2.63 -6.56 15.94
C PRO A 150 1.94 -5.95 14.72
N SER A 151 0.70 -5.49 14.89
CA SER A 151 0.01 -4.67 13.88
C SER A 151 0.71 -3.33 13.68
N THR A 152 0.52 -2.66 12.53
CA THR A 152 1.21 -1.41 12.18
C THR A 152 1.05 -0.31 13.24
N ARG A 153 -0.15 -0.16 13.82
CA ARG A 153 -0.41 0.80 14.91
C ARG A 153 0.25 0.38 16.22
N VAL A 154 0.20 -0.90 16.59
CA VAL A 154 0.89 -1.39 17.80
C VAL A 154 2.40 -1.21 17.67
N ALA A 155 2.97 -1.46 16.49
CA ALA A 155 4.39 -1.22 16.21
C ALA A 155 4.76 0.26 16.36
N GLU A 156 3.88 1.19 15.96
CA GLU A 156 4.09 2.63 16.22
C GLU A 156 4.06 2.96 17.70
N LEU A 157 3.09 2.45 18.46
CA LEU A 157 3.00 2.67 19.91
C LEU A 157 4.24 2.14 20.64
N LEU A 158 4.69 0.93 20.28
CA LEU A 158 5.93 0.34 20.83
C LEU A 158 7.18 1.10 20.41
N GLY A 159 7.18 1.70 19.21
CA GLY A 159 8.23 2.58 18.73
C GLY A 159 8.31 3.89 19.51
N LEU A 160 7.15 4.51 19.79
CA LEU A 160 7.06 5.71 20.62
C LEU A 160 7.45 5.44 22.08
N ALA A 161 7.16 4.26 22.60
CA ALA A 161 7.59 3.83 23.93
C ALA A 161 9.10 3.51 24.01
N GLY A 162 9.84 3.53 22.90
CA GLY A 162 11.26 3.20 22.84
C GLY A 162 11.58 1.71 22.98
N PHE A 163 10.57 0.84 22.91
CA PHE A 163 10.75 -0.62 22.99
C PHE A 163 11.15 -1.23 21.63
N LEU A 164 10.57 -0.72 20.55
CA LEU A 164 10.95 -1.03 19.16
C LEU A 164 11.55 0.22 18.51
N PRO A 165 12.28 0.11 17.39
CA PRO A 165 12.62 1.28 16.60
C PRO A 165 11.36 1.97 16.07
N VAL A 166 11.44 3.29 15.87
CA VAL A 166 10.34 4.07 15.27
C VAL A 166 9.96 3.49 13.92
N HIS A 167 8.68 3.17 13.75
CA HIS A 167 8.18 2.53 12.54
C HIS A 167 8.35 3.44 11.30
N PRO A 168 8.75 2.92 10.12
CA PRO A 168 9.00 3.72 8.90
C PRO A 168 7.79 4.56 8.47
N ARG A 169 6.58 4.07 8.72
CA ARG A 169 5.34 4.82 8.43
C ARG A 169 5.27 6.14 9.19
N SER A 170 5.80 6.21 10.40
CA SER A 170 5.84 7.45 11.20
C SER A 170 6.70 8.52 10.52
N TYR A 171 7.88 8.14 10.01
CA TYR A 171 8.76 9.06 9.26
C TYR A 171 8.10 9.54 7.97
N LEU A 172 7.49 8.64 7.19
CA LEU A 172 6.80 8.97 5.95
C LEU A 172 5.59 9.88 6.20
N ALA A 173 4.82 9.62 7.26
CA ALA A 173 3.70 10.47 7.66
C ALA A 173 4.18 11.88 8.04
N ALA A 174 5.21 11.98 8.89
CA ALA A 174 5.78 13.26 9.29
C ALA A 174 6.29 14.07 8.08
N HIS A 175 6.98 13.42 7.13
CA HIS A 175 7.45 14.09 5.91
C HIS A 175 6.30 14.64 5.07
N ARG A 176 5.23 13.85 4.87
CA ARG A 176 4.03 14.29 4.15
C ARG A 176 3.34 15.47 4.84
N THR A 177 3.26 15.44 6.17
CA THR A 177 2.69 16.54 6.94
C THR A 177 3.49 17.83 6.78
N ARG A 178 4.84 17.78 6.84
CA ARG A 178 5.69 18.97 6.63
C ARG A 178 5.45 19.63 5.27
N LEU A 179 5.44 18.84 4.20
CA LEU A 179 5.16 19.36 2.85
C LEU A 179 3.75 19.97 2.75
N ALA A 180 2.74 19.33 3.35
CA ALA A 180 1.38 19.84 3.36
C ALA A 180 1.26 21.14 4.17
N THR A 181 1.93 21.24 5.33
CA THR A 181 1.95 22.46 6.15
C THR A 181 2.66 23.60 5.44
N GLU A 182 3.79 23.34 4.77
CA GLU A 182 4.49 24.35 3.98
C GLU A 182 3.61 24.87 2.83
N ALA A 183 2.95 23.97 2.10
CA ALA A 183 2.04 24.36 1.02
C ALA A 183 0.83 25.17 1.54
N TYR A 184 0.29 24.82 2.71
CA TYR A 184 -0.80 25.56 3.35
C TYR A 184 -0.37 26.96 3.76
N LEU A 185 0.76 27.10 4.47
CA LEU A 185 1.28 28.39 4.92
C LEU A 185 1.60 29.32 3.74
N ARG A 186 2.12 28.77 2.63
CA ARG A 186 2.35 29.56 1.40
C ARG A 186 1.06 30.12 0.83
N ARG A 187 0.00 29.30 0.72
CA ARG A 187 -1.32 29.76 0.24
C ARG A 187 -1.88 30.87 1.14
N GLN A 188 -1.81 30.71 2.45
CA GLN A 188 -2.25 31.74 3.39
C GLN A 188 -1.48 33.05 3.23
N HIS A 189 -0.16 32.97 3.03
CA HIS A 189 0.65 34.16 2.80
C HIS A 189 0.32 34.84 1.47
N ASP A 190 0.08 34.07 0.40
CA ASP A 190 -0.28 34.63 -0.90
C ASP A 190 -1.69 35.27 -0.86
N GLU A 191 -2.65 34.65 -0.17
CA GLU A 191 -3.98 35.22 0.10
C GLU A 191 -3.86 36.55 0.85
N GLN A 192 -3.08 36.60 1.94
CA GLN A 192 -2.84 37.83 2.71
C GLN A 192 -2.13 38.92 1.90
N ARG A 193 -1.19 38.55 1.01
CA ARG A 193 -0.55 39.52 0.10
C ARG A 193 -1.58 40.12 -0.85
N THR A 194 -2.40 39.29 -1.47
CA THR A 194 -3.41 39.77 -2.41
C THR A 194 -4.44 40.69 -1.74
N GLU A 195 -4.84 40.40 -0.50
CA GLU A 195 -5.73 41.24 0.32
C GLU A 195 -5.07 42.56 0.75
N GLY A 196 -3.79 42.53 1.12
CA GLY A 196 -3.02 43.74 1.46
C GLY A 196 -2.80 44.65 0.25
N GLU A 197 -2.46 44.09 -0.91
CA GLU A 197 -2.27 44.82 -2.16
C GLU A 197 -3.57 45.47 -2.66
N THR A 198 -4.72 44.79 -2.50
CA THR A 198 -6.03 45.39 -2.82
C THR A 198 -6.41 46.51 -1.85
N ALA A 199 -6.16 46.35 -0.54
CA ALA A 199 -6.40 47.39 0.44
C ALA A 199 -5.50 48.63 0.26
N GLU A 200 -4.23 48.43 -0.13
CA GLU A 200 -3.32 49.54 -0.46
C GLU A 200 -3.70 50.22 -1.79
N SER A 201 -4.13 49.48 -2.82
CA SER A 201 -4.59 50.08 -4.07
C SER A 201 -5.88 50.88 -3.90
N ASP A 202 -6.80 50.40 -3.05
CA ASP A 202 -8.06 51.10 -2.77
C ASP A 202 -7.82 52.35 -1.91
N ALA A 203 -6.89 52.31 -0.95
CA ALA A 203 -6.50 53.49 -0.18
C ALA A 203 -5.76 54.55 -1.01
N VAL A 204 -4.93 54.15 -1.98
CA VAL A 204 -4.26 55.06 -2.92
C VAL A 204 -5.26 55.64 -3.94
N ALA A 205 -6.30 54.90 -4.33
CA ALA A 205 -7.38 55.39 -5.18
C ALA A 205 -8.23 56.44 -4.47
N GLU A 206 -8.59 56.25 -3.20
CA GLU A 206 -9.34 57.25 -2.41
C GLU A 206 -8.56 58.55 -2.17
N VAL A 207 -7.22 58.48 -2.00
CA VAL A 207 -6.37 59.67 -1.85
C VAL A 207 -6.20 60.42 -3.19
N ASN A 208 -6.04 59.71 -4.31
CA ASN A 208 -5.89 60.33 -5.64
C ASN A 208 -7.19 60.94 -6.20
N GLU A 209 -8.37 60.44 -5.79
CA GLU A 209 -9.66 61.08 -6.09
C GLU A 209 -9.85 62.40 -5.34
N SER A 210 -9.18 62.59 -4.19
CA SER A 210 -9.26 63.84 -3.42
C SER A 210 -8.33 64.96 -3.92
N GLU A 211 -7.25 64.62 -4.65
CA GLU A 211 -6.24 65.60 -5.09
C GLU A 211 -6.27 65.89 -6.61
N SER A 212 -7.09 65.20 -7.40
CA SER A 212 -7.25 65.51 -8.83
C SER A 212 -8.68 65.45 -9.35
N ASP A 213 -9.64 65.95 -8.58
CA ASP A 213 -11.03 66.04 -9.02
C ASP A 213 -11.29 67.24 -9.97
N ILE A 214 -10.56 67.26 -11.10
CA ILE A 214 -10.79 68.18 -12.22
C ILE A 214 -12.17 67.88 -12.87
N THR A 215 -12.74 66.69 -12.62
CA THR A 215 -14.01 66.21 -13.18
C THR A 215 -15.26 66.60 -12.39
N LYS A 216 -15.16 66.96 -11.10
CA LYS A 216 -16.30 67.49 -10.32
C LYS A 216 -16.59 68.98 -10.55
N ARG A 217 -15.80 69.66 -11.40
CA ARG A 217 -16.14 71.00 -11.88
C ARG A 217 -17.39 70.90 -12.78
N PRO A 218 -18.44 71.71 -12.57
CA PRO A 218 -19.73 71.61 -13.27
C PRO A 218 -19.63 71.69 -14.82
N ASP A 219 -18.46 72.09 -15.33
CA ASP A 219 -18.18 72.30 -16.75
C ASP A 219 -17.81 70.99 -17.50
N SER A 220 -17.55 69.88 -16.79
CA SER A 220 -17.04 68.61 -17.36
C SER A 220 -18.09 67.79 -18.12
N VAL A 221 -19.39 68.11 -17.98
CA VAL A 221 -20.51 67.38 -18.59
C VAL A 221 -20.42 67.32 -20.13
N TRP A 222 -19.76 68.30 -20.76
CA TRP A 222 -19.68 68.46 -22.21
C TRP A 222 -18.49 67.74 -22.86
N ARG A 223 -17.62 67.10 -22.07
CA ARG A 223 -16.42 66.37 -22.56
C ARG A 223 -16.56 64.84 -22.50
N ARG A 224 -17.77 64.31 -22.25
CA ARG A 224 -18.08 62.89 -22.51
C ARG A 224 -18.18 62.69 -24.03
N GLY A 225 -17.03 62.51 -24.65
CA GLY A 225 -16.91 62.31 -26.09
C GLY A 225 -16.33 60.94 -26.43
N LYS A 226 -17.17 60.11 -27.04
CA LYS A 226 -16.86 59.28 -28.22
C LYS A 226 -15.80 58.18 -28.07
N GLU A 227 -16.05 57.19 -27.23
CA GLU A 227 -15.56 55.83 -27.52
C GLU A 227 -16.75 54.91 -27.75
N PRO A 228 -16.78 54.14 -28.86
CA PRO A 228 -17.81 53.14 -29.04
C PRO A 228 -17.67 52.07 -27.94
N PRO A 229 -18.79 51.49 -27.47
CA PRO A 229 -18.74 50.42 -26.48
C PRO A 229 -17.85 49.25 -26.94
N TRP A 230 -17.16 48.60 -26.00
CA TRP A 230 -16.16 47.55 -26.27
C TRP A 230 -16.65 46.35 -27.12
N TRP A 231 -17.96 46.07 -27.15
CA TRP A 231 -18.56 45.02 -28.00
C TRP A 231 -18.50 45.33 -29.51
N TRP A 232 -18.21 46.58 -29.91
CA TRP A 232 -17.97 46.97 -31.30
C TRP A 232 -16.62 46.44 -31.85
N TYR A 233 -15.68 46.06 -30.98
CA TYR A 233 -14.37 45.51 -31.34
C TYR A 233 -14.35 43.97 -31.42
N ILE A 234 -15.35 43.29 -30.88
CA ILE A 234 -15.46 41.83 -30.93
C ILE A 234 -16.42 41.51 -32.08
N GLY A 235 -15.88 41.46 -33.30
CA GLY A 235 -16.63 41.01 -34.47
C GLY A 235 -17.13 39.58 -34.28
N LEU A 236 -18.36 39.43 -33.82
CA LEU A 236 -19.13 38.19 -33.89
C LEU A 236 -19.72 38.04 -35.31
N PRO A 237 -19.77 36.82 -35.88
CA PRO A 237 -20.59 36.52 -37.04
C PRO A 237 -22.09 36.56 -36.72
#